data_AF-A0A4Q2SAR9-F1
#
_entry.id   AF-A0A4Q2SAR9-F1
#
_cell.length_a   1.000
_cell.length_b   1.000
_cell.length_c   1.000
_cell.angle_alpha   90.00
_cell.angle_beta   90.00
_cell.angle_gamma   90.00
#
_symmetry.space_group_name_H-M   'P 1'
#
loop_
_entity.id
_entity.type
_entity.pdbx_description
1 polymer ?
#
loop_
_entity_poly.entity_id
_entity_poly.type
_entity_poly.pdbx_seq_one_letter_code
_entity_poly.pdbx_strand_id
1 'polypeptide(L)'
;MLNEQDFPPLAVMHELLVSARLIRRYKGKALPTKAGKAMIGDHGALQAELFDTFFTGYDFLGYERFPIDHDDADFVHFLGVIQNRLDDWVPMTELAGWCLPLDLITNYRFSPVEDACYYLLSRLMRPLTWLGMIELHPDTEQCGSIYDRRYRKTPLFDSFVTFKTVRSQGWTIH
;
A
#
# COMPACT_ATOMS: atom_id res chain seq x y z
N MET A 1 21.22 20.51 -4.15
CA MET A 1 21.03 19.56 -3.03
C MET A 1 19.58 19.13 -3.08
N LEU A 2 19.30 17.85 -3.32
CA LEU A 2 17.94 17.32 -3.30
C LEU A 2 17.64 16.93 -1.84
N ASN A 3 16.71 17.61 -1.18
CA ASN A 3 16.28 17.25 0.17
C ASN A 3 15.34 16.03 0.09
N GLU A 4 15.23 15.23 1.15
CA GLU A 4 14.29 14.10 1.18
C GLU A 4 12.84 14.57 0.94
N GLN A 5 12.51 15.79 1.39
CA GLN A 5 11.22 16.42 1.14
C GLN A 5 10.97 16.75 -0.35
N ASP A 6 12.01 16.85 -1.16
CA ASP A 6 11.92 17.12 -2.60
C ASP A 6 11.74 15.83 -3.41
N PHE A 7 11.87 14.66 -2.77
CA PHE A 7 11.67 13.35 -3.39
C PHE A 7 10.77 12.46 -2.50
N PRO A 8 9.43 12.64 -2.60
CA PRO A 8 8.46 11.99 -1.74
C PRO A 8 8.63 10.47 -1.56
N PRO A 9 9.02 9.67 -2.58
CA PRO A 9 9.27 8.24 -2.38
C PRO A 9 10.37 7.96 -1.34
N LEU A 10 11.46 8.73 -1.34
CA LEU A 10 12.53 8.56 -0.37
C LEU A 10 12.11 9.02 1.03
N ALA A 11 11.31 10.09 1.14
CA ALA A 11 10.75 10.50 2.42
C ALA A 11 9.90 9.38 3.05
N VAL A 12 9.02 8.75 2.27
CA VAL A 12 8.19 7.65 2.78
C VAL A 12 9.03 6.43 3.15
N MET A 13 10.02 6.06 2.34
CA MET A 13 10.94 4.96 2.68
C MET A 13 11.74 5.22 3.95
N HIS A 14 12.21 6.45 4.15
CA HIS A 14 12.92 6.84 5.36
C HIS A 14 12.02 6.78 6.59
N GLU A 15 10.80 7.32 6.52
CA GLU A 15 9.85 7.23 7.62
C GLU A 15 9.48 5.77 7.93
N LEU A 16 9.29 4.92 6.91
CA LEU A 16 9.07 3.48 7.13
C LEU A 16 10.24 2.81 7.86
N LEU A 17 11.48 3.08 7.46
CA LEU A 17 12.67 2.52 8.11
C LEU A 17 12.83 3.03 9.56
N VAL A 18 12.41 4.26 9.83
CA VAL A 18 12.37 4.83 11.19
C VAL A 18 11.27 4.16 12.02
N SER A 19 10.05 4.02 11.48
CA SER A 19 8.91 3.38 12.13
C SER A 19 9.19 1.90 12.44
N ALA A 20 9.84 1.20 11.52
CA ALA A 20 10.35 -0.17 11.70
C ALA A 20 11.54 -0.26 12.68
N ARG A 21 12.05 0.88 13.19
CA ARG A 21 13.22 0.98 14.08
C ARG A 21 14.49 0.37 13.47
N LEU A 22 14.57 0.30 12.15
CA LEU A 22 15.74 -0.20 11.40
C LEU A 22 16.82 0.87 11.28
N ILE A 23 16.42 2.14 11.21
CA ILE A 23 17.32 3.28 11.28
C ILE A 23 16.93 4.22 12.41
N ARG A 24 17.88 5.05 12.85
CA ARG A 24 17.63 6.16 13.77
C ARG A 24 18.24 7.44 13.21
N ARG A 25 17.60 8.57 13.56
CA ARG A 25 18.15 9.90 13.27
C ARG A 25 19.18 10.26 14.35
N TYR A 26 20.41 10.55 13.94
CA TYR A 26 21.46 11.02 14.83
C TYR A 26 22.29 12.11 14.15
N LYS A 27 22.26 13.34 14.70
CA LYS A 27 23.01 14.49 14.18
C LYS A 27 22.85 14.70 12.66
N GLY A 28 21.60 14.68 12.18
CA GLY A 28 21.29 14.88 10.76
C GLY A 28 21.65 13.68 9.85
N LYS A 29 21.96 12.52 10.42
CA LYS A 29 22.27 11.29 9.67
C LYS A 29 21.30 10.17 10.01
N ALA A 30 20.92 9.38 9.02
CA ALA A 30 20.30 8.08 9.21
C ALA A 30 21.37 7.04 9.54
N LEU A 31 21.30 6.43 10.72
CA LEU A 31 22.22 5.37 11.13
C LEU A 31 21.47 4.07 11.36
N PRO A 32 21.95 2.91 10.86
CA PRO A 32 21.29 1.64 11.09
C PRO A 32 21.39 1.26 12.57
N THR A 33 20.28 0.77 13.12
CA THR A 33 20.20 0.22 14.47
C THR A 33 20.81 -1.19 14.51
N LYS A 34 20.83 -1.83 15.68
CA LYS A 34 21.25 -3.25 15.77
C LYS A 34 20.32 -4.14 14.92
N ALA A 35 19.02 -3.88 14.92
CA ALA A 35 18.04 -4.59 14.09
C ALA A 35 18.28 -4.31 12.60
N GLY A 36 18.43 -3.03 12.21
CA GLY A 36 18.73 -2.68 10.81
C GLY A 36 20.02 -3.30 10.28
N LYS A 37 21.07 -3.39 11.11
CA LYS A 37 22.31 -4.08 10.73
C LYS A 37 22.13 -5.59 10.54
N ALA A 38 21.26 -6.22 11.32
CA ALA A 38 21.01 -7.66 11.23
C ALA A 38 20.28 -8.05 9.93
N MET A 39 19.55 -7.12 9.32
CA MET A 39 18.84 -7.34 8.04
C MET A 39 19.69 -7.03 6.80
N ILE A 40 20.92 -6.53 6.97
CA ILE A 40 21.80 -6.24 5.82
C ILE A 40 22.15 -7.56 5.12
N GLY A 41 21.79 -7.67 3.84
CA GLY A 41 22.00 -8.86 3.03
C GLY A 41 20.85 -9.88 3.09
N ASP A 42 19.91 -9.73 4.01
CA ASP A 42 18.67 -10.52 4.05
C ASP A 42 17.50 -9.68 3.51
N HIS A 43 17.39 -9.65 2.18
CA HIS A 43 16.38 -8.85 1.51
C HIS A 43 14.95 -9.34 1.77
N GLY A 44 14.77 -10.65 2.03
CA GLY A 44 13.46 -11.22 2.32
C GLY A 44 12.96 -10.79 3.70
N ALA A 45 13.81 -10.87 4.73
CA ALA A 45 13.47 -10.39 6.06
C ALA A 45 13.22 -8.87 6.07
N LEU A 46 14.03 -8.10 5.34
CA LEU A 46 13.82 -6.65 5.22
C LEU A 46 12.48 -6.33 4.54
N GLN A 47 12.15 -7.01 3.45
CA GLN A 47 10.89 -6.82 2.74
C GLN A 47 9.69 -7.15 3.66
N ALA A 48 9.81 -8.21 4.46
CA ALA A 48 8.76 -8.59 5.39
C ALA A 48 8.50 -7.55 6.48
N GLU A 49 9.57 -7.05 7.11
CA GLU A 49 9.47 -6.01 8.13
C GLU A 49 8.86 -4.72 7.56
N LEU A 50 9.23 -4.34 6.34
CA LEU A 50 8.69 -3.15 5.67
C LEU A 50 7.21 -3.31 5.34
N PHE A 51 6.79 -4.50 4.88
CA PHE A 51 5.38 -4.79 4.64
C PHE A 51 4.57 -4.68 5.94
N ASP A 52 5.01 -5.37 6.99
CA ASP A 52 4.31 -5.37 8.29
C ASP A 52 4.25 -3.96 8.87
N THR A 53 5.36 -3.23 8.86
CA THR A 53 5.41 -1.84 9.35
C THR A 53 4.42 -0.96 8.59
N PHE A 54 4.35 -1.10 7.26
CA PHE A 54 3.46 -0.30 6.43
C PHE A 54 1.98 -0.57 6.75
N PHE A 55 1.57 -1.84 6.80
CA PHE A 55 0.16 -2.21 6.92
C PHE A 55 -0.36 -2.32 8.37
N THR A 56 0.51 -2.37 9.38
CA THR A 56 0.10 -2.53 10.79
C THR A 56 0.50 -1.39 11.71
N GLY A 57 1.55 -0.63 11.38
CA GLY A 57 2.21 0.27 12.33
C GLY A 57 2.40 1.70 11.86
N TYR A 58 2.10 2.00 10.58
CA TYR A 58 2.35 3.31 10.00
C TYR A 58 1.07 4.15 9.94
N ASP A 59 0.96 5.14 10.82
CA ASP A 59 -0.14 6.10 10.78
C ASP A 59 0.04 7.08 9.60
N PHE A 60 -0.56 6.73 8.47
CA PHE A 60 -0.56 7.55 7.27
C PHE A 60 -1.52 8.75 7.35
N LEU A 61 -2.43 8.81 8.35
CA LEU A 61 -3.51 9.81 8.39
C LEU A 61 -2.97 11.23 8.45
N GLY A 62 -1.83 11.45 9.10
CA GLY A 62 -1.20 12.78 9.20
C GLY A 62 -0.69 13.35 7.87
N TYR A 63 -0.54 12.52 6.83
CA TYR A 63 -0.03 12.92 5.51
C TYR A 63 -1.03 12.65 4.37
N GLU A 64 -2.23 12.17 4.69
CA GLU A 64 -3.22 11.82 3.68
C GLU A 64 -3.84 13.08 3.05
N ARG A 65 -3.81 13.13 1.72
CA ARG A 65 -4.37 14.25 0.94
C ARG A 65 -5.82 14.00 0.55
N PHE A 66 -6.20 12.74 0.45
CA PHE A 66 -7.53 12.27 0.06
C PHE A 66 -8.08 11.35 1.15
N PRO A 67 -8.36 11.87 2.35
CA PRO A 67 -8.98 11.07 3.39
C PRO A 67 -10.37 10.66 2.92
N ILE A 68 -10.69 9.38 3.12
CA ILE A 68 -12.05 8.87 2.95
C ILE A 68 -12.57 8.61 4.34
N ASP A 69 -13.67 9.28 4.68
CA ASP A 69 -14.39 9.11 5.95
C ASP A 69 -15.11 7.75 5.93
N HIS A 70 -14.33 6.69 6.06
CA HIS A 70 -14.79 5.31 6.08
C HIS A 70 -14.02 4.55 7.16
N ASP A 71 -14.60 4.52 8.36
CA ASP A 71 -14.01 3.91 9.56
C ASP A 71 -13.69 2.41 9.37
N ASP A 72 -14.43 1.73 8.48
CA ASP A 72 -14.26 0.29 8.19
C ASP A 72 -13.31 -0.01 7.00
N ALA A 73 -12.46 0.92 6.58
CA ALA A 73 -11.52 0.69 5.48
C ALA A 73 -10.46 -0.34 5.90
N ASP A 74 -10.67 -1.60 5.53
CA ASP A 74 -9.86 -2.73 5.96
C ASP A 74 -8.82 -3.14 4.91
N PHE A 75 -7.53 -2.96 5.22
CA PHE A 75 -6.44 -3.40 4.36
C PHE A 75 -6.42 -4.92 4.15
N VAL A 76 -6.93 -5.71 5.09
CA VAL A 76 -7.06 -7.17 4.93
C VAL A 76 -8.03 -7.47 3.79
N HIS A 77 -9.17 -6.76 3.73
CA HIS A 77 -10.10 -6.82 2.59
C HIS A 77 -9.41 -6.43 1.28
N PHE A 78 -8.72 -5.29 1.24
CA PHE A 78 -8.06 -4.83 0.01
C PHE A 78 -7.00 -5.79 -0.52
N LEU A 79 -6.16 -6.33 0.37
CA LEU A 79 -5.18 -7.34 0.02
C LEU A 79 -5.84 -8.64 -0.46
N GLY A 80 -7.01 -9.00 0.10
CA GLY A 80 -7.83 -10.10 -0.39
C GLY A 80 -8.38 -9.84 -1.80
N VAL A 81 -8.84 -8.62 -2.10
CA VAL A 81 -9.24 -8.21 -3.45
C VAL A 81 -8.07 -8.37 -4.41
N ILE A 82 -6.88 -7.88 -4.06
CA ILE A 82 -5.66 -8.04 -4.88
C ILE A 82 -5.38 -9.51 -5.16
N GLN A 83 -5.38 -10.35 -4.11
CA GLN A 83 -5.10 -11.77 -4.26
C GLN A 83 -6.06 -12.46 -5.23
N ASN A 84 -7.34 -12.11 -5.21
CA ASN A 84 -8.38 -12.83 -5.95
C ASN A 84 -8.71 -12.23 -7.33
N ARG A 85 -8.30 -10.98 -7.60
CA ARG A 85 -8.79 -10.25 -8.78
C ARG A 85 -7.71 -9.66 -9.68
N LEU A 86 -6.46 -9.55 -9.21
CA LEU A 86 -5.38 -8.89 -9.98
C LEU A 86 -4.46 -9.89 -10.71
N ASP A 87 -4.98 -11.06 -11.12
CA ASP A 87 -4.23 -12.03 -11.93
C ASP A 87 -3.88 -11.49 -13.33
N ASP A 88 -4.63 -10.51 -13.84
CA ASP A 88 -4.38 -9.79 -15.09
C ASP A 88 -4.45 -8.27 -14.86
N TRP A 89 -4.22 -7.48 -15.90
CA TRP A 89 -4.20 -6.02 -15.87
C TRP A 89 -5.59 -5.41 -15.60
N VAL A 90 -5.80 -4.96 -14.36
CA VAL A 90 -7.05 -4.35 -13.91
C VAL A 90 -6.93 -2.82 -13.84
N PRO A 91 -7.90 -2.05 -14.37
CA PRO A 91 -7.97 -0.60 -14.21
C PRO A 91 -8.10 -0.16 -12.75
N MET A 92 -7.46 0.95 -12.39
CA MET A 92 -7.54 1.52 -11.03
C MET A 92 -8.99 1.80 -10.59
N THR A 93 -9.84 2.26 -11.51
CA THR A 93 -11.25 2.56 -11.23
C THR A 93 -12.07 1.32 -10.87
N GLU A 94 -11.77 0.18 -11.50
CA GLU A 94 -12.43 -1.08 -11.21
C GLU A 94 -11.98 -1.63 -9.84
N LEU A 95 -10.68 -1.58 -9.57
CA LEU A 95 -10.14 -1.90 -8.24
C LEU A 95 -10.77 -1.02 -7.15
N ALA A 96 -10.96 0.28 -7.41
CA ALA A 96 -11.57 1.20 -6.47
C ALA A 96 -12.99 0.77 -6.08
N GLY A 97 -13.79 0.33 -7.06
CA GLY A 97 -15.15 -0.17 -6.82
C GLY A 97 -15.22 -1.49 -6.04
N TRP A 98 -14.16 -2.32 -6.07
CA TRP A 98 -14.10 -3.55 -5.27
C TRP A 98 -13.62 -3.30 -3.84
N CYS A 99 -12.72 -2.33 -3.66
CA CYS A 99 -12.16 -2.02 -2.36
C CYS A 99 -13.08 -1.14 -1.53
N LEU A 100 -13.73 -0.15 -2.12
CA LEU A 100 -14.45 0.90 -1.39
C LEU A 100 -15.91 1.00 -1.84
N PRO A 101 -16.87 1.22 -0.92
CA PRO A 101 -18.25 1.47 -1.28
C PRO A 101 -18.39 2.91 -1.81
N LEU A 102 -18.14 3.08 -3.10
CA LEU A 102 -18.05 4.40 -3.75
C LEU A 102 -19.28 5.27 -3.52
N ASP A 103 -20.47 4.67 -3.48
CA ASP A 103 -21.74 5.38 -3.24
C ASP A 103 -21.88 5.94 -1.81
N LEU A 104 -21.09 5.45 -0.86
CA LEU A 104 -21.07 5.92 0.53
C LEU A 104 -20.02 7.02 0.76
N ILE A 105 -19.15 7.29 -0.21
CA ILE A 105 -18.16 8.37 -0.13
C ILE A 105 -18.86 9.70 -0.41
N THR A 106 -19.35 10.36 0.64
CA THR A 106 -20.09 11.63 0.52
C THR A 106 -19.20 12.87 0.62
N ASN A 107 -18.00 12.74 1.18
CA ASN A 107 -17.01 13.81 1.31
C ASN A 107 -15.86 13.56 0.33
N TYR A 108 -15.88 14.24 -0.82
CA TYR A 108 -14.88 14.10 -1.87
C TYR A 108 -14.43 15.47 -2.41
N ARG A 109 -13.20 15.54 -2.93
CA ARG A 109 -12.64 16.74 -3.55
C ARG A 109 -12.98 16.84 -5.03
N PHE A 110 -12.94 15.73 -5.75
CA PHE A 110 -13.20 15.70 -7.20
C PHE A 110 -14.43 14.86 -7.54
N SER A 111 -14.39 13.57 -7.25
CA SER A 111 -15.53 12.66 -7.30
C SER A 111 -15.28 11.44 -6.42
N PRO A 112 -16.31 10.66 -6.04
CA PRO A 112 -16.14 9.45 -5.23
C PRO A 112 -15.12 8.46 -5.82
N VAL A 113 -15.20 8.21 -7.13
CA VAL A 113 -14.30 7.30 -7.85
C VAL A 113 -12.87 7.85 -7.85
N GLU A 114 -12.73 9.15 -8.11
CA GLU A 114 -11.42 9.78 -8.26
C GLU A 114 -10.65 9.82 -6.93
N ASP A 115 -11.31 10.27 -5.87
CA ASP A 115 -10.73 10.31 -4.53
C ASP A 115 -10.42 8.89 -4.02
N ALA A 116 -11.27 7.89 -4.32
CA ALA A 116 -10.99 6.47 -4.06
C ALA A 116 -9.74 5.96 -4.77
N CYS A 117 -9.55 6.33 -6.04
CA CYS A 117 -8.33 5.98 -6.78
C CYS A 117 -7.09 6.60 -6.13
N TYR A 118 -7.15 7.86 -5.71
CA TYR A 118 -6.02 8.51 -5.02
C TYR A 118 -5.72 7.87 -3.66
N TYR A 119 -6.75 7.57 -2.88
CA TYR A 119 -6.63 6.89 -1.59
C TYR A 119 -5.96 5.52 -1.73
N LEU A 120 -6.42 4.69 -2.67
CA LEU A 120 -5.81 3.38 -2.91
C LEU A 120 -4.41 3.51 -3.51
N LEU A 121 -4.16 4.53 -4.34
CA LEU A 121 -2.83 4.77 -4.90
C LEU A 121 -1.79 5.04 -3.80
N SER A 122 -2.09 5.94 -2.86
CA SER A 122 -1.17 6.32 -1.78
C SER A 122 -0.99 5.21 -0.75
N ARG A 123 -2.08 4.53 -0.39
CA ARG A 123 -2.12 3.61 0.76
C ARG A 123 -1.94 2.14 0.41
N LEU A 124 -2.11 1.75 -0.84
CA LEU A 124 -2.10 0.34 -1.23
C LEU A 124 -1.21 0.08 -2.44
N MET A 125 -1.45 0.77 -3.54
CA MET A 125 -0.81 0.42 -4.80
C MET A 125 0.66 0.82 -4.85
N ARG A 126 1.00 2.06 -4.49
CA ARG A 126 2.41 2.51 -4.42
C ARG A 126 3.28 1.65 -3.49
N PRO A 127 2.91 1.40 -2.21
CA PRO A 127 3.75 0.59 -1.33
C PRO A 127 3.92 -0.84 -1.85
N LEU A 128 2.86 -1.46 -2.39
CA LEU A 128 2.97 -2.80 -2.98
C LEU A 128 3.81 -2.82 -4.25
N THR A 129 3.79 -1.76 -5.06
CA THR A 129 4.69 -1.61 -6.21
C THR A 129 6.14 -1.43 -5.78
N TRP A 130 6.43 -0.64 -4.74
CA TRP A 130 7.79 -0.51 -4.20
C TRP A 130 8.33 -1.83 -3.63
N LEU A 131 7.45 -2.63 -3.05
CA LEU A 131 7.76 -3.98 -2.57
C LEU A 131 7.75 -5.01 -3.71
N GLY A 132 7.56 -4.64 -4.98
CA GLY A 132 7.58 -5.57 -6.12
C GLY A 132 6.43 -6.59 -6.12
N MET A 133 5.39 -6.37 -5.32
CA MET A 133 4.24 -7.27 -5.21
C MET A 133 3.18 -6.98 -6.27
N ILE A 134 3.18 -5.78 -6.86
CA ILE A 134 2.27 -5.37 -7.92
C ILE A 134 3.04 -4.60 -9.00
N GLU A 135 2.71 -4.85 -10.26
CA GLU A 135 3.22 -4.14 -11.42
C GLU A 135 2.22 -3.10 -11.94
N LEU A 136 2.74 -1.97 -12.41
CA LEU A 136 2.00 -0.97 -13.19
C LEU A 136 2.21 -1.26 -14.68
N HIS A 137 1.13 -1.19 -15.48
CA HIS A 137 1.22 -1.44 -16.92
C HIS A 137 2.10 -0.36 -17.58
N PRO A 138 3.15 -0.72 -18.34
CA PRO A 138 4.11 0.23 -18.92
C PRO A 138 3.46 1.33 -19.76
N ASP A 139 2.47 0.97 -20.59
CA ASP A 139 1.75 1.93 -21.45
C ASP A 139 0.97 3.00 -20.67
N THR A 140 0.70 2.76 -19.38
CA THR A 140 -0.03 3.68 -18.50
C THR A 140 0.90 4.47 -17.58
N GLU A 141 2.21 4.21 -17.64
CA GLU A 141 3.23 4.84 -16.79
C GLU A 141 3.64 6.23 -17.30
N GLN A 142 3.72 6.42 -18.63
CA GLN A 142 4.32 7.61 -19.22
C GLN A 142 3.35 8.77 -19.49
N CYS A 143 2.05 8.52 -19.69
CA CYS A 143 1.10 9.56 -20.11
C CYS A 143 -0.36 9.38 -19.62
N GLY A 144 -0.67 8.36 -18.81
CA GLY A 144 -2.05 8.06 -18.39
C GLY A 144 -2.50 8.86 -17.17
N SER A 145 -3.78 9.22 -17.12
CA SER A 145 -4.40 9.65 -15.86
C SER A 145 -4.24 8.53 -14.82
N ILE A 146 -4.27 8.85 -13.52
CA ILE A 146 -4.23 7.80 -12.48
C ILE A 146 -5.34 6.77 -12.64
N TYR A 147 -6.45 7.15 -13.29
CA TYR A 147 -7.61 6.32 -13.59
C TYR A 147 -7.37 5.33 -14.74
N ASP A 148 -6.47 5.68 -15.67
CA ASP A 148 -6.09 4.83 -16.79
C ASP A 148 -5.04 3.79 -16.41
N ARG A 149 -4.43 3.94 -15.23
CA ARG A 149 -3.42 3.01 -14.72
C ARG A 149 -4.02 1.64 -14.54
N ARG A 150 -3.29 0.65 -15.05
CA ARG A 150 -3.64 -0.76 -14.90
C ARG A 150 -2.60 -1.46 -14.04
N TYR A 151 -3.07 -2.29 -13.13
CA TYR A 151 -2.22 -3.02 -12.21
C TYR A 151 -2.49 -4.52 -12.28
N ARG A 152 -1.46 -5.31 -12.03
CA ARG A 152 -1.57 -6.76 -11.81
C ARG A 152 -0.66 -7.17 -10.66
N LYS A 153 -1.02 -8.21 -9.92
CA LYS A 153 -0.15 -8.77 -8.88
C LYS A 153 0.99 -9.55 -9.52
N THR A 154 2.13 -9.63 -8.83
CA THR A 154 3.26 -10.47 -9.22
C THR A 154 3.18 -11.82 -8.51
N PRO A 155 3.91 -12.86 -8.98
CA PRO A 155 4.04 -14.12 -8.26
C PRO A 155 4.59 -13.95 -6.83
N LEU A 156 5.32 -12.85 -6.57
CA LEU A 156 5.83 -12.53 -5.24
C LEU A 156 4.68 -12.29 -4.25
N PHE A 157 3.60 -11.62 -4.69
CA PHE A 157 2.43 -11.38 -3.85
C PHE A 157 1.87 -12.69 -3.30
N ASP A 158 1.63 -13.68 -4.18
CA ASP A 158 1.04 -14.96 -3.77
C ASP A 158 1.98 -15.80 -2.91
N SER A 159 3.29 -15.62 -3.04
CA SER A 159 4.28 -16.27 -2.17
C SER A 159 4.41 -15.61 -0.80
N PHE A 160 4.07 -14.33 -0.70
CA PHE A 160 4.29 -13.51 0.47
C PHE A 160 3.03 -13.39 1.34
N VAL A 161 1.86 -13.19 0.73
CA VAL A 161 0.58 -13.04 1.41
C VAL A 161 -0.27 -14.29 1.23
N THR A 162 -0.72 -14.89 2.34
CA THR A 162 -1.65 -16.01 2.30
C THR A 162 -2.82 -15.76 3.23
N PHE A 163 -4.02 -15.74 2.68
CA PHE A 163 -5.25 -15.66 3.45
C PHE A 163 -5.72 -17.05 3.85
N LYS A 164 -5.88 -17.28 5.16
CA LYS A 164 -6.50 -18.49 5.67
C LYS A 164 -7.95 -18.17 6.01
N THR A 165 -8.88 -18.74 5.26
CA THR A 165 -10.30 -18.69 5.62
C THR A 165 -10.54 -19.60 6.81
N VAL A 166 -10.69 -18.98 7.99
CA VAL A 166 -11.17 -19.71 9.16
C VAL A 166 -12.69 -19.82 9.02
N ARG A 167 -13.19 -20.99 8.62
CA ARG A 167 -14.63 -21.27 8.73
C ARG A 167 -15.00 -21.26 10.21
N SER A 168 -15.55 -20.15 10.68
CA SER A 168 -16.22 -20.08 11.97
C SER A 168 -17.42 -21.03 11.92
N GLN A 169 -17.36 -22.12 12.68
CA GLN A 169 -18.51 -23.00 12.89
C GLN A 169 -19.53 -22.25 13.76
N GLY A 170 -20.42 -21.48 13.15
CA GLY A 170 -21.52 -20.89 13.89
C GLY A 170 -22.06 -19.59 13.32
N TRP A 171 -22.49 -19.57 12.07
CA TRP A 171 -23.40 -18.52 11.60
C TRP A 171 -24.53 -19.19 10.83
N THR A 172 -25.66 -19.40 11.52
CA THR A 172 -26.95 -19.63 10.89
C THR A 172 -27.43 -18.30 10.35
N ILE A 173 -27.42 -18.14 9.03
CA ILE A 173 -28.19 -17.07 8.38
C ILE A 173 -29.65 -17.52 8.44
N HIS A 174 -30.42 -16.88 9.32
CA HIS A 174 -31.89 -16.98 9.33
C HIS A 174 -32.49 -15.95 8.38
#